data_AF-B5VGJ9-F1
#
_entry.id   AF-B5VGJ9-F1
#
_cell.length_a   1.000
_cell.length_b   1.000
_cell.length_c   1.000
_cell.angle_alpha   90.00
_cell.angle_beta   90.00
_cell.angle_gamma   90.00
#
_symmetry.space_group_name_H-M   'P 1'
#
loop_
_entity.id
_entity.type
_entity.pdbx_description
1 polymer ?
#
loop_
_entity_poly.entity_id
_entity_poly.type
_entity_poly.pdbx_seq_one_letter_code
_entity_poly.pdbx_strand_id
1 'polypeptide(L)'
;MALELFPSSKAKWKNKISNSDPERSFNDIWPKIMIRRAESFEHLESFKKALETYQELINKNFFDDKIMQGKRRCQDFINPPPVKKSMPVKKKTTTTSPATKKQNLTASSSNSPISVDSTSEIKKRELENAKLALYDKVFEKISSWKDGKDDDIRHLLANLSSLLTWCNWKDVSMQDLVMPKRVKVTYMKAVAKTHPDKIPESLSLENKMIAENIFSTLSIAWDKFKLQNDIN
;
A
#
# COMPACT_ATOMS: atom_id res chain seq x y z
N MET A 1 15.24 -18.79 18.72
CA MET A 1 15.76 -19.43 17.49
C MET A 1 16.69 -18.54 16.67
N ALA A 2 16.25 -17.49 15.95
CA ALA A 2 17.20 -16.71 15.11
C ALA A 2 18.18 -15.83 15.90
N LEU A 3 17.76 -15.24 17.04
CA LEU A 3 18.60 -14.37 17.87
C LEU A 3 19.66 -15.12 18.69
N GLU A 4 19.49 -16.43 18.88
CA GLU A 4 20.44 -17.29 19.60
C GLU A 4 21.67 -17.63 18.75
N LEU A 5 21.57 -17.44 17.43
CA LEU A 5 22.66 -17.66 16.48
C LEU A 5 23.59 -16.42 16.38
N PHE A 6 23.26 -15.32 17.05
CA PHE A 6 24.10 -14.13 17.07
C PHE A 6 25.22 -14.27 18.11
N PRO A 7 26.48 -13.96 17.75
CA PRO A 7 27.58 -14.05 18.69
C PRO A 7 27.36 -13.09 19.87
N SER A 8 27.51 -13.57 21.11
CA SER A 8 27.34 -12.76 22.33
C SER A 8 28.35 -11.60 22.43
N SER A 9 29.47 -11.69 21.72
CA SER A 9 30.49 -10.63 21.66
C SER A 9 30.24 -9.66 20.52
N LYS A 10 29.98 -8.39 20.86
CA LYS A 10 29.77 -7.27 19.92
C LYS A 10 30.96 -7.04 18.97
N ALA A 11 32.17 -7.46 19.34
CA ALA A 11 33.35 -7.40 18.47
C ALA A 11 33.18 -8.23 17.19
N LYS A 12 32.46 -9.37 17.28
CA LYS A 12 32.18 -10.26 16.14
C LYS A 12 31.03 -9.74 15.26
N TRP A 13 30.34 -8.67 15.65
CA TRP A 13 29.19 -8.16 14.88
C TRP A 13 29.60 -7.36 13.63
N LYS A 14 30.86 -6.91 13.60
CA LYS A 14 31.47 -6.30 12.42
C LYS A 14 31.91 -7.33 11.37
N ASN A 15 31.95 -8.62 11.74
CA ASN A 15 32.34 -9.66 10.80
C ASN A 15 31.27 -9.82 9.73
N LYS A 16 31.71 -9.97 8.48
CA LYS A 16 30.85 -10.29 7.35
C LYS A 16 30.31 -11.71 7.52
N ILE A 17 29.04 -11.91 7.19
CA ILE A 17 28.41 -13.22 7.24
C ILE A 17 28.81 -13.98 5.96
N SER A 18 29.56 -15.06 6.12
CA SER A 18 29.92 -15.96 5.02
C SER A 18 28.64 -16.49 4.36
N ASN A 19 28.47 -16.27 3.06
CA ASN A 19 27.28 -16.59 2.24
C ASN A 19 26.12 -15.57 2.24
N SER A 20 26.35 -14.29 2.59
CA SER A 20 25.38 -13.22 2.31
C SER A 20 25.66 -12.57 0.95
N ASP A 21 24.68 -12.60 0.05
CA ASP A 21 24.69 -11.84 -1.21
C ASP A 21 23.49 -10.85 -1.21
N PRO A 22 23.70 -9.52 -1.15
CA PRO A 22 24.98 -8.80 -1.02
C PRO A 22 25.61 -8.98 0.38
N GLU A 23 26.93 -8.75 0.48
CA GLU A 23 27.69 -8.88 1.72
C GLU A 23 27.08 -8.01 2.83
N ARG A 24 26.61 -8.63 3.91
CA ARG A 24 26.03 -7.94 5.07
C ARG A 24 26.73 -8.37 6.35
N SER A 25 26.90 -7.41 7.26
CA SER A 25 27.40 -7.67 8.61
C SER A 25 26.24 -7.98 9.56
N PHE A 26 26.55 -8.59 10.71
CA PHE A 26 25.53 -8.80 11.75
C PHE A 26 24.94 -7.47 12.25
N ASN A 27 25.70 -6.37 12.21
CA ASN A 27 25.19 -5.04 12.54
C ASN A 27 24.09 -4.56 11.58
N ASP A 28 24.07 -5.02 10.33
CA ASP A 28 23.07 -4.60 9.33
C ASP A 28 21.78 -5.43 9.43
N ILE A 29 21.91 -6.67 9.91
CA ILE A 29 20.82 -7.64 9.96
C ILE A 29 20.12 -7.62 11.31
N TRP A 30 20.88 -7.52 12.41
CA TRP A 30 20.36 -7.49 13.76
C TRP A 30 19.24 -6.45 13.98
N PRO A 31 19.38 -5.16 13.58
CA PRO A 31 18.32 -4.18 13.78
C PRO A 31 17.05 -4.54 13.00
N LYS A 32 17.18 -5.09 11.79
CA LYS A 32 16.03 -5.52 10.98
C LYS A 32 15.27 -6.67 11.63
N ILE A 33 15.99 -7.65 12.19
CA ILE A 33 15.38 -8.77 12.91
C ILE A 33 14.67 -8.27 14.18
N MET A 34 15.31 -7.36 14.93
CA MET A 34 14.73 -6.81 16.15
C MET A 34 13.48 -5.95 15.88
N ILE A 35 13.48 -5.16 14.80
CA ILE A 35 12.28 -4.43 14.35
C ILE A 35 11.16 -5.43 14.04
N ARG A 36 11.44 -6.48 13.27
CA ARG A 36 10.43 -7.47 12.89
C ARG A 36 9.90 -8.27 14.09
N ARG A 37 10.76 -8.53 15.08
CA ARG A 37 10.36 -9.11 16.37
C ARG A 37 9.44 -8.18 17.14
N ALA A 38 9.76 -6.89 17.22
CA ALA A 38 8.93 -5.89 17.90
C ALA A 38 7.55 -5.77 17.24
N GLU A 39 7.49 -5.73 15.90
CA GLU A 39 6.23 -5.75 15.14
C GLU A 39 5.39 -7.00 15.43
N SER A 40 6.04 -8.16 15.55
CA SER A 40 5.34 -9.39 15.91
C SER A 40 4.73 -9.32 17.31
N PHE A 41 5.41 -8.66 18.27
CA PHE A 41 4.85 -8.43 19.60
C PHE A 41 3.71 -7.40 19.60
N GLU A 42 3.74 -6.39 18.73
CA GLU A 42 2.61 -5.49 18.54
C GLU A 42 1.37 -6.25 18.02
N HIS A 43 1.54 -7.15 17.05
CA HIS A 43 0.45 -7.98 16.53
C HIS A 43 -0.12 -8.98 17.56
N LEU A 44 0.71 -9.39 18.52
CA LEU A 44 0.30 -10.25 19.64
C LEU A 44 -0.21 -9.44 20.85
N GLU A 45 -0.51 -8.15 20.65
CA GLU A 45 -0.98 -7.20 21.67
C GLU A 45 -0.07 -7.12 22.92
N SER A 46 1.16 -7.60 22.78
CA SER A 46 2.15 -7.68 23.84
C SER A 46 2.99 -6.40 23.87
N PHE A 47 2.32 -5.26 24.02
CA PHE A 47 2.92 -3.91 23.87
C PHE A 47 4.09 -3.67 24.82
N LYS A 48 4.07 -4.25 26.02
CA LYS A 48 5.19 -4.17 26.99
C LYS A 48 6.49 -4.78 26.44
N LYS A 49 6.40 -5.99 25.85
CA LYS A 49 7.55 -6.68 25.25
C LYS A 49 8.02 -6.01 23.96
N ALA A 50 7.09 -5.43 23.19
CA ALA A 50 7.41 -4.62 22.01
C ALA A 50 8.21 -3.36 22.41
N LEU A 51 7.77 -2.64 23.44
CA LEU A 51 8.46 -1.46 23.96
C LEU A 51 9.90 -1.79 24.43
N GLU A 52 10.08 -2.86 25.19
CA GLU A 52 11.40 -3.34 25.63
C GLU A 52 12.33 -3.61 24.44
N THR A 53 11.80 -4.24 23.38
CA THR A 53 12.56 -4.54 22.16
C THR A 53 12.99 -3.26 21.42
N TYR A 54 12.11 -2.25 21.33
CA TYR A 54 12.46 -0.94 20.76
C TYR A 54 13.46 -0.16 21.61
N GLN A 55 13.37 -0.26 22.94
CA GLN A 55 14.36 0.33 23.85
C GLN A 55 15.72 -0.35 23.73
N GLU A 56 15.78 -1.67 23.55
CA GLU A 56 17.04 -2.40 23.34
C GLU A 56 17.76 -1.93 22.06
N LEU A 57 17.01 -1.67 20.99
CA LEU A 57 17.54 -1.11 19.75
C LEU A 57 18.20 0.26 19.96
N ILE A 58 17.50 1.14 20.67
CA ILE A 58 17.99 2.49 21.02
C ILE A 58 19.25 2.40 21.89
N ASN A 59 19.26 1.52 22.90
CA ASN A 59 20.41 1.31 23.79
C ASN A 59 21.66 0.81 23.03
N LYS A 60 21.46 0.11 21.91
CA LYS A 60 22.56 -0.33 21.04
C LYS A 60 22.96 0.71 19.99
N ASN A 61 22.45 1.94 20.11
CA ASN A 61 22.68 3.09 19.22
C ASN A 61 22.11 2.91 17.80
N PHE A 62 21.04 2.12 17.66
CA PHE A 62 20.29 2.05 16.41
C PHE A 62 19.11 3.02 16.48
N PHE A 63 19.19 4.10 15.72
CA PHE A 63 18.16 5.13 15.62
C PHE A 63 17.57 5.09 14.22
N ASP A 64 16.30 4.71 14.13
CA ASP A 64 15.50 4.68 12.90
C ASP A 64 14.15 5.32 13.22
N ASP A 65 13.57 6.05 12.28
CA ASP A 65 12.26 6.67 12.43
C ASP A 65 11.20 5.63 12.76
N LYS A 66 11.33 4.44 12.16
CA LYS A 66 10.45 3.29 12.43
C LYS A 66 10.52 2.82 13.88
N ILE A 67 11.71 2.81 14.48
CA ILE A 67 11.95 2.41 15.87
C ILE A 67 11.33 3.45 16.82
N MET A 68 11.53 4.73 16.53
CA MET A 68 11.00 5.82 17.35
C MET A 68 9.47 5.90 17.30
N GLN A 69 8.87 5.68 16.12
CA GLN A 69 7.42 5.61 15.96
C GLN A 69 6.81 4.38 16.65
N GLY A 70 7.43 3.20 16.49
CA GLY A 70 7.01 1.98 17.19
C GLY A 70 7.05 2.14 18.71
N LYS A 71 8.13 2.71 19.25
CA LYS A 71 8.23 3.05 20.68
C LYS A 71 7.09 3.96 21.14
N ARG A 72 6.80 5.05 20.41
CA ARG A 72 5.71 5.97 20.75
C ARG A 72 4.36 5.26 20.77
N ARG A 73 4.06 4.48 19.73
CA ARG A 73 2.82 3.69 19.64
C ARG A 73 2.67 2.76 20.85
N CYS A 74 3.68 1.94 21.15
CA CYS A 74 3.63 1.05 22.30
C CYS A 74 3.51 1.81 23.63
N GLN A 75 4.19 2.96 23.76
CA GLN A 75 4.14 3.79 24.95
C GLN A 75 2.74 4.38 25.17
N ASP A 76 2.07 4.83 24.09
CA ASP A 76 0.71 5.35 24.14
C ASP A 76 -0.31 4.25 24.50
N PHE A 77 -0.08 3.00 24.09
CA PHE A 77 -0.92 1.89 24.51
C PHE A 77 -0.76 1.53 25.99
N ILE A 78 0.47 1.58 26.52
CA ILE A 78 0.77 1.21 27.91
C ILE A 78 0.40 2.33 28.88
N ASN A 79 0.73 3.57 28.51
CA ASN A 79 0.45 4.77 29.27
C ASN A 79 -0.25 5.76 28.34
N PRO A 80 -1.57 5.56 28.10
CA PRO A 80 -2.31 6.51 27.29
C PRO A 80 -2.13 7.89 27.90
N PRO A 81 -1.66 8.88 27.13
CA PRO A 81 -1.55 10.22 27.65
C PRO A 81 -2.93 10.63 28.18
N PRO A 82 -3.00 11.27 29.36
CA PRO A 82 -4.28 11.73 29.88
C PRO A 82 -4.90 12.60 28.80
N VAL A 83 -6.10 12.22 28.34
CA VAL A 83 -6.85 12.94 27.32
C VAL A 83 -6.89 14.40 27.75
N LYS A 84 -6.11 15.27 27.10
CA LYS A 84 -6.19 16.71 27.36
C LYS A 84 -7.55 17.13 26.83
N LYS A 85 -8.55 17.21 27.71
CA LYS A 85 -9.75 18.02 27.49
C LYS A 85 -9.26 19.45 27.29
N SER A 86 -9.10 19.90 26.05
CA SER A 86 -8.73 21.29 25.79
C SER A 86 -9.97 22.16 25.98
N MET A 87 -10.16 22.64 27.21
CA MET A 87 -10.86 23.91 27.43
C MET A 87 -10.08 25.05 26.77
N PRO A 88 -10.76 26.13 26.33
CA PRO A 88 -10.20 27.10 25.40
C PRO A 88 -9.28 28.07 26.15
N VAL A 89 -8.00 28.14 25.82
CA VAL A 89 -7.11 29.18 26.36
C VAL A 89 -6.23 29.81 25.27
N LYS A 90 -6.32 31.15 25.27
CA LYS A 90 -5.72 32.19 24.44
C LYS A 90 -4.22 32.02 24.09
N LYS A 91 -3.93 32.37 22.82
CA LYS A 91 -2.62 32.77 22.26
C LYS A 91 -1.88 33.79 23.14
N LYS A 92 -0.55 33.65 23.21
CA LYS A 92 0.39 34.78 23.35
C LYS A 92 1.51 34.65 22.31
N THR A 93 1.68 35.71 21.54
CA THR A 93 2.76 36.01 20.60
C THR A 93 3.62 37.14 21.17
N THR A 94 4.93 37.09 20.92
CA THR A 94 5.89 38.19 21.06
C THR A 94 6.81 38.14 19.84
N THR A 95 7.30 39.18 19.18
CA THR A 95 7.12 40.64 19.14
C THR A 95 8.11 41.12 18.06
N THR A 96 7.74 42.02 17.15
CA THR A 96 8.59 43.13 16.66
C THR A 96 7.72 44.20 15.99
N SER A 97 8.00 45.46 16.33
CA SER A 97 7.34 46.73 15.96
C SER A 97 8.23 47.50 14.94
N PRO A 98 7.80 48.56 14.19
CA PRO A 98 7.08 49.73 14.74
C PRO A 98 6.01 50.47 13.89
N ALA A 99 5.16 51.19 14.65
CA ALA A 99 4.49 52.48 14.41
C ALA A 99 3.35 52.64 13.35
N THR A 100 2.09 52.78 13.81
CA THR A 100 1.32 54.05 13.90
C THR A 100 -0.18 53.85 14.19
N LYS A 101 -0.61 54.34 15.36
CA LYS A 101 -1.88 55.03 15.75
C LYS A 101 -3.29 54.59 15.22
N LYS A 102 -4.10 54.15 16.21
CA LYS A 102 -5.56 54.36 16.49
C LYS A 102 -6.67 53.47 15.85
N GLN A 103 -7.34 52.74 16.77
CA GLN A 103 -8.80 52.56 16.97
C GLN A 103 -9.60 51.48 16.17
N ASN A 104 -9.66 50.29 16.79
CA ASN A 104 -10.76 49.31 17.05
C ASN A 104 -12.01 49.11 16.14
N LEU A 105 -12.21 47.81 15.83
CA LEU A 105 -13.46 47.00 15.74
C LEU A 105 -14.38 47.26 14.52
N THR A 106 -14.78 46.32 13.65
CA THR A 106 -14.78 44.84 13.57
C THR A 106 -15.03 44.46 12.09
N ALA A 107 -14.27 43.51 11.52
CA ALA A 107 -14.68 42.78 10.31
C ALA A 107 -14.01 41.40 10.27
N SER A 108 -14.82 40.35 10.40
CA SER A 108 -14.42 38.95 10.31
C SER A 108 -14.16 38.59 8.84
N SER A 109 -12.89 38.40 8.47
CA SER A 109 -12.51 37.71 7.24
C SER A 109 -11.93 36.35 7.57
N SER A 110 -12.63 35.34 7.06
CA SER A 110 -12.24 33.95 6.89
C SER A 110 -10.90 33.85 6.15
N ASN A 111 -9.94 33.12 6.71
CA ASN A 111 -9.07 32.22 5.95
C ASN A 111 -8.29 31.30 6.90
N SER A 112 -8.54 30.00 6.76
CA SER A 112 -7.95 28.89 7.51
C SER A 112 -6.81 28.24 6.70
N PRO A 113 -5.69 27.83 7.31
CA PRO A 113 -4.83 26.79 6.76
C PRO A 113 -5.13 25.46 7.48
N ILE A 114 -5.60 24.49 6.71
CA ILE A 114 -6.06 23.16 7.14
C ILE A 114 -4.88 22.19 7.30
N SER A 115 -4.92 21.47 8.42
CA SER A 115 -4.19 20.25 8.74
C SER A 115 -4.33 19.17 7.65
N VAL A 116 -3.26 18.94 6.90
CA VAL A 116 -3.21 18.05 5.72
C VAL A 116 -3.16 16.55 6.05
N ASP A 117 -2.82 16.15 7.27
CA ASP A 117 -2.53 14.74 7.61
C ASP A 117 -3.80 13.91 7.84
N SER A 118 -4.69 14.34 8.75
CA SER A 118 -5.93 13.60 9.08
C SER A 118 -6.94 13.50 7.92
N THR A 119 -6.90 14.43 6.97
CA THR A 119 -7.81 14.44 5.82
C THR A 119 -7.47 13.36 4.80
N SER A 120 -6.20 12.97 4.71
CA SER A 120 -5.73 11.95 3.76
C SER A 120 -6.13 10.53 4.19
N GLU A 121 -6.05 10.26 5.50
CA GLU A 121 -6.45 8.98 6.10
C GLU A 121 -7.96 8.74 6.04
N ILE A 122 -8.76 9.78 6.30
CA ILE A 122 -10.22 9.71 6.21
C ILE A 122 -10.64 9.38 4.76
N LYS A 123 -10.09 10.10 3.78
CA LYS A 123 -10.34 9.83 2.35
C LYS A 123 -9.95 8.42 1.94
N LYS A 124 -8.81 7.92 2.44
CA LYS A 124 -8.35 6.55 2.14
C LYS A 124 -9.32 5.50 2.69
N ARG A 125 -9.79 5.68 3.93
CA ARG A 125 -10.75 4.76 4.58
C ARG A 125 -12.11 4.76 3.89
N GLU A 126 -12.61 5.92 3.48
CA GLU A 126 -13.85 6.04 2.72
C GLU A 126 -13.76 5.29 1.38
N LEU A 127 -12.65 5.45 0.67
CA LEU A 127 -12.39 4.77 -0.59
C LEU A 127 -12.30 3.25 -0.40
N GLU A 128 -11.63 2.80 0.67
CA GLU A 128 -11.55 1.37 1.03
C GLU A 128 -12.93 0.79 1.36
N ASN A 129 -13.75 1.48 2.16
CA ASN A 129 -15.13 1.06 2.43
C ASN A 129 -15.97 1.00 1.15
N ALA A 130 -15.81 1.97 0.23
CA ALA A 130 -16.50 1.96 -1.06
C ALA A 130 -16.05 0.78 -1.94
N LYS A 131 -14.75 0.42 -1.92
CA LYS A 131 -14.24 -0.79 -2.60
C LYS A 131 -14.85 -2.06 -2.01
N LEU A 132 -14.90 -2.17 -0.69
CA LEU A 132 -15.48 -3.34 0.00
C LEU A 132 -16.95 -3.51 -0.36
N ALA A 133 -17.74 -2.42 -0.38
CA ALA A 133 -19.15 -2.48 -0.76
C ALA A 133 -19.39 -2.91 -2.22
N LEU A 134 -18.44 -2.63 -3.12
CA LEU A 134 -18.51 -3.01 -4.53
C LEU A 134 -17.86 -4.37 -4.82
N TYR A 135 -17.10 -4.93 -3.87
CA TYR A 135 -16.30 -6.12 -4.05
C TYR A 135 -17.12 -7.31 -4.55
N ASP A 136 -18.24 -7.62 -3.91
CA ASP A 136 -19.08 -8.77 -4.26
C ASP A 136 -19.64 -8.67 -5.68
N LYS A 137 -20.10 -7.48 -6.08
CA LYS A 137 -20.62 -7.23 -7.44
C LYS A 137 -19.53 -7.36 -8.51
N VAL A 138 -18.36 -6.79 -8.22
CA VAL A 138 -17.20 -6.86 -9.12
C VAL A 138 -16.74 -8.31 -9.25
N PHE A 139 -16.66 -9.04 -8.14
CA PHE A 139 -16.28 -10.44 -8.09
C PHE A 139 -17.25 -11.31 -8.89
N GLU A 140 -18.56 -11.12 -8.75
CA GLU A 140 -19.58 -11.86 -9.50
C GLU A 140 -19.42 -11.65 -11.02
N LYS A 141 -19.24 -10.40 -11.47
CA LYS A 141 -19.00 -10.07 -12.88
C LYS A 141 -17.75 -10.75 -13.43
N ILE A 142 -16.65 -10.70 -12.67
CA ILE A 142 -15.38 -11.31 -13.06
C ILE A 142 -15.50 -12.84 -13.08
N SER A 143 -16.16 -13.43 -12.08
CA SER A 143 -16.38 -14.87 -11.98
C SER A 143 -17.20 -15.38 -13.16
N SER A 144 -18.29 -14.68 -13.50
CA SER A 144 -19.11 -14.97 -14.68
C SER A 144 -18.33 -14.85 -15.99
N TRP A 145 -17.44 -13.88 -16.11
CA TRP A 145 -16.57 -13.73 -17.29
C TRP A 145 -15.52 -14.84 -17.41
N LYS A 146 -14.97 -15.29 -16.27
CA LYS A 146 -13.99 -16.39 -16.24
C LYS A 146 -14.62 -17.73 -16.60
N ASP A 147 -15.87 -17.98 -16.23
CA ASP A 147 -16.60 -19.24 -16.49
C ASP A 147 -15.79 -20.49 -16.08
N GLY A 148 -15.00 -20.39 -15.00
CA GLY A 148 -14.10 -21.45 -14.54
C GLY A 148 -12.90 -21.75 -15.46
N LYS A 149 -12.66 -20.94 -16.48
CA LYS A 149 -11.56 -21.05 -17.47
C LYS A 149 -10.62 -19.85 -17.39
N ASP A 150 -10.17 -19.53 -16.18
CA ASP A 150 -9.23 -18.43 -15.92
C ASP A 150 -7.82 -18.67 -16.47
N ASP A 151 -7.53 -19.91 -16.88
CA ASP A 151 -6.26 -20.31 -17.49
C ASP A 151 -6.24 -20.22 -19.02
N ASP A 152 -7.41 -20.19 -19.67
CA ASP A 152 -7.52 -20.14 -21.12
C ASP A 152 -7.63 -18.69 -21.60
N ILE A 153 -6.50 -18.13 -22.04
CA ILE A 153 -6.48 -16.76 -22.56
C ILE A 153 -7.38 -16.56 -23.79
N ARG A 154 -7.64 -17.59 -24.60
CA ARG A 154 -8.52 -17.46 -25.77
C ARG A 154 -9.96 -17.27 -25.29
N HIS A 155 -10.35 -18.05 -24.29
CA HIS A 155 -11.65 -17.91 -23.62
C HIS A 155 -11.84 -16.50 -23.06
N LEU A 156 -10.88 -16.05 -22.26
CA LEU A 156 -10.92 -14.76 -21.60
C LEU A 156 -10.99 -13.58 -22.58
N LEU A 157 -10.23 -13.63 -23.68
CA LEU A 157 -10.21 -12.56 -24.68
C LEU A 157 -11.49 -12.47 -25.50
N ALA A 158 -12.15 -13.58 -25.80
CA ALA A 158 -13.41 -13.55 -26.56
C ALA A 158 -14.56 -12.98 -25.72
N ASN A 159 -14.63 -13.35 -24.44
CA ASN A 159 -15.69 -12.90 -23.52
C ASN A 159 -15.43 -11.52 -22.91
N LEU A 160 -14.29 -10.89 -23.22
CA LEU A 160 -13.87 -9.62 -22.65
C LEU A 160 -14.83 -8.46 -22.94
N SER A 161 -15.55 -8.52 -24.07
CA SER A 161 -16.48 -7.47 -24.50
C SER A 161 -17.60 -7.22 -23.49
N SER A 162 -18.06 -8.26 -22.78
CA SER A 162 -19.12 -8.14 -21.77
C SER A 162 -18.74 -7.23 -20.59
N LEU A 163 -17.44 -7.15 -20.26
CA LEU A 163 -16.95 -6.37 -19.13
C LEU A 163 -16.41 -4.99 -19.51
N LEU A 164 -15.88 -4.82 -20.72
CA LEU A 164 -15.24 -3.58 -21.18
C LEU A 164 -16.26 -2.53 -21.65
N THR A 165 -17.10 -2.06 -20.73
CA THR A 165 -18.17 -1.09 -21.03
C THR A 165 -17.69 0.35 -21.27
N TRP A 166 -16.48 0.69 -20.80
CA TRP A 166 -15.93 2.05 -20.84
C TRP A 166 -14.98 2.31 -22.02
N CYS A 167 -14.73 1.31 -22.85
CA CYS A 167 -13.86 1.46 -24.00
C CYS A 167 -14.50 0.79 -25.21
N ASN A 168 -14.24 1.32 -26.41
CA ASN A 168 -14.69 0.73 -27.66
C ASN A 168 -13.89 -0.56 -27.96
N TRP A 169 -14.13 -1.60 -27.17
CA TRP A 169 -13.61 -2.93 -27.42
C TRP A 169 -14.36 -3.55 -28.59
N LYS A 170 -13.61 -4.17 -29.52
CA LYS A 170 -14.20 -4.89 -30.64
C LYS A 170 -14.36 -6.35 -30.21
N ASP A 171 -15.56 -6.89 -30.40
CA ASP A 171 -15.83 -8.31 -30.18
C ASP A 171 -14.85 -9.17 -30.98
N VAL A 172 -14.25 -10.14 -30.30
CA VAL A 172 -13.29 -11.07 -30.87
C VAL A 172 -13.90 -12.46 -30.84
N SER A 173 -14.06 -13.06 -32.01
CA SER A 173 -14.55 -14.45 -32.11
C SER A 173 -13.43 -15.43 -31.74
N MET A 174 -13.80 -16.59 -31.18
CA MET A 174 -12.86 -17.69 -30.92
C MET A 174 -12.12 -18.13 -32.18
N GLN A 175 -12.75 -18.02 -33.35
CA GLN A 175 -12.15 -18.36 -34.64
C GLN A 175 -10.95 -17.47 -34.97
N ASP A 176 -10.97 -16.20 -34.56
CA ASP A 176 -9.87 -15.25 -34.78
C ASP A 176 -8.68 -15.48 -33.84
N LEU A 177 -8.89 -16.24 -32.76
CA LEU A 177 -7.93 -16.53 -31.70
C LEU A 177 -7.26 -17.91 -31.84
N VAL A 178 -7.47 -18.61 -32.97
CA VAL A 178 -6.85 -19.91 -33.25
C VAL A 178 -5.33 -19.79 -33.38
N MET A 179 -4.84 -18.74 -34.04
CA MET A 179 -3.40 -18.54 -34.28
C MET A 179 -2.72 -17.81 -33.09
N PRO A 180 -1.59 -18.31 -32.56
CA PRO A 180 -0.91 -17.69 -31.41
C PRO A 180 -0.51 -16.23 -31.63
N LYS A 181 -0.13 -15.86 -32.86
CA LYS A 181 0.17 -14.47 -33.24
C LYS A 181 -1.02 -13.54 -33.05
N ARG A 182 -2.24 -14.00 -33.36
CA ARG A 182 -3.48 -13.23 -33.22
C ARG A 182 -3.86 -13.07 -31.76
N VAL A 183 -3.65 -14.11 -30.95
CA VAL A 183 -3.81 -14.06 -29.49
C VAL A 183 -2.89 -12.99 -28.90
N LYS A 184 -1.60 -12.99 -29.25
CA LYS A 184 -0.63 -11.97 -28.78
C LYS A 184 -1.08 -10.54 -29.07
N VAL A 185 -1.47 -10.27 -30.31
CA VAL A 185 -1.91 -8.93 -30.73
C VAL A 185 -3.17 -8.49 -29.98
N THR A 186 -4.11 -9.40 -29.79
CA THR A 186 -5.37 -9.11 -29.08
C THR A 186 -5.12 -8.92 -27.59
N TYR A 187 -4.29 -9.75 -26.97
CA TYR A 187 -3.84 -9.60 -25.59
C TYR A 187 -3.16 -8.25 -25.35
N MET A 188 -2.20 -7.85 -26.19
CA MET A 188 -1.54 -6.56 -26.08
C MET A 188 -2.54 -5.39 -26.13
N LYS A 189 -3.57 -5.49 -26.98
CA LYS A 189 -4.66 -4.49 -27.02
C LYS A 189 -5.50 -4.51 -25.75
N ALA A 190 -5.85 -5.68 -25.23
CA ALA A 190 -6.63 -5.82 -24.00
C ALA A 190 -5.91 -5.17 -22.82
N VAL A 191 -4.65 -5.54 -22.60
CA VAL A 191 -3.80 -4.98 -21.54
C VAL A 191 -3.66 -3.46 -21.68
N ALA A 192 -3.46 -2.95 -22.90
CA ALA A 192 -3.37 -1.51 -23.12
C ALA A 192 -4.68 -0.76 -22.78
N LYS A 193 -5.83 -1.43 -22.71
CA LYS A 193 -7.12 -0.82 -22.34
C LYS A 193 -7.50 -1.03 -20.88
N THR A 194 -6.98 -2.09 -20.25
CA THR A 194 -7.26 -2.45 -18.86
C THR A 194 -6.16 -2.01 -17.89
N HIS A 195 -5.06 -1.45 -18.39
CA HIS A 195 -3.97 -0.95 -17.56
C HIS A 195 -4.43 0.21 -16.66
N PRO A 196 -4.15 0.18 -15.34
CA PRO A 196 -4.66 1.17 -14.38
C PRO A 196 -4.26 2.61 -14.71
N ASP A 197 -3.07 2.82 -15.28
CA ASP A 197 -2.58 4.14 -15.72
C ASP A 197 -3.38 4.76 -16.89
N LYS A 198 -4.00 3.93 -17.73
CA LYS A 198 -4.74 4.38 -18.92
C LYS A 198 -6.23 4.58 -18.65
N ILE A 199 -6.67 4.32 -17.42
CA ILE A 199 -8.06 4.45 -17.02
C ILE A 199 -8.31 5.88 -16.53
N PRO A 200 -9.27 6.62 -17.11
CA PRO A 200 -9.54 7.99 -16.70
C PRO A 200 -10.01 8.03 -15.24
N GLU A 201 -9.58 9.06 -14.51
CA GLU A 201 -9.92 9.22 -13.10
C GLU A 201 -11.43 9.40 -12.88
N SER A 202 -12.16 9.90 -13.89
CA SER A 202 -13.62 10.02 -13.91
C SER A 202 -14.37 8.70 -14.00
N LEU A 203 -13.68 7.58 -14.27
CA LEU A 203 -14.32 6.28 -14.36
C LEU A 203 -14.78 5.79 -12.98
N SER A 204 -15.95 5.15 -12.93
CA SER A 204 -16.50 4.55 -11.70
C SER A 204 -15.47 3.64 -11.02
N LEU A 205 -15.43 3.68 -9.68
CA LEU A 205 -14.59 2.83 -8.86
C LEU A 205 -14.81 1.34 -9.18
N GLU A 206 -16.05 0.95 -9.46
CA GLU A 206 -16.42 -0.41 -9.86
C GLU A 206 -15.64 -0.84 -11.12
N ASN A 207 -15.68 -0.02 -12.16
CA ASN A 207 -15.01 -0.30 -13.43
C ASN A 207 -13.48 -0.32 -13.29
N LYS A 208 -12.92 0.54 -12.43
CA LYS A 208 -11.49 0.51 -12.09
C LYS A 208 -11.09 -0.83 -11.46
N MET A 209 -11.90 -1.31 -10.50
CA MET A 209 -11.67 -2.61 -9.86
C MET A 209 -11.81 -3.76 -10.86
N ILE A 210 -12.80 -3.72 -11.75
CA ILE A 210 -12.97 -4.72 -12.81
C ILE A 210 -11.75 -4.73 -13.73
N ALA A 211 -11.30 -3.56 -14.21
CA ALA A 211 -10.16 -3.45 -15.10
C ALA A 211 -8.86 -4.01 -14.48
N GLU A 212 -8.60 -3.70 -13.21
CA GLU A 212 -7.43 -4.21 -12.46
C GLU A 212 -7.46 -5.75 -12.37
N ASN A 213 -8.61 -6.32 -12.04
CA ASN A 213 -8.77 -7.78 -11.97
C ASN A 213 -8.62 -8.46 -13.33
N ILE A 214 -9.19 -7.86 -14.39
CA ILE A 214 -9.03 -8.35 -15.76
C ILE A 214 -7.56 -8.32 -16.16
N PHE A 215 -6.85 -7.22 -15.92
CA PHE A 215 -5.44 -7.06 -16.24
C PHE A 215 -4.59 -8.15 -15.55
N SER A 216 -4.80 -8.38 -14.26
CA SER A 216 -4.12 -9.41 -13.50
C SER A 216 -4.40 -10.81 -14.06
N THR A 217 -5.69 -11.14 -14.28
CA THR A 217 -6.10 -12.45 -14.83
C THR A 217 -5.50 -12.70 -16.22
N LEU A 218 -5.60 -11.72 -17.12
CA LEU A 218 -5.04 -11.84 -18.46
C LEU A 218 -3.52 -12.01 -18.46
N SER A 219 -2.82 -11.35 -17.54
CA SER A 219 -1.36 -11.47 -17.42
C SER A 219 -0.96 -12.90 -17.04
N ILE A 220 -1.65 -13.50 -16.05
CA ILE A 220 -1.42 -14.87 -15.62
C ILE A 220 -1.72 -15.87 -16.76
N ALA A 221 -2.86 -15.72 -17.43
CA ALA A 221 -3.24 -16.59 -18.55
C ALA A 221 -2.28 -16.44 -19.74
N TRP A 222 -1.77 -15.23 -20.00
CA TRP A 222 -0.78 -14.98 -21.04
C TRP A 222 0.55 -15.64 -20.76
N ASP A 223 1.01 -15.62 -19.50
CA ASP A 223 2.23 -16.30 -19.11
C ASP A 223 2.12 -17.83 -19.31
N LYS A 224 0.98 -18.42 -18.94
CA LYS A 224 0.68 -19.84 -19.23
C LYS A 224 0.65 -20.11 -20.74
N PHE A 225 0.01 -19.24 -21.52
CA PHE A 225 -0.08 -19.38 -22.96
C PHE A 225 1.30 -19.32 -23.65
N LYS A 226 2.19 -18.43 -23.20
CA LYS A 226 3.58 -18.35 -23.72
C LYS A 226 4.32 -19.66 -23.52
N LEU A 227 4.21 -20.25 -22.33
CA LEU A 227 4.85 -21.55 -22.00
C LEU A 227 4.31 -22.68 -22.87
N GLN A 228 3.00 -22.69 -23.18
CA GLN A 228 2.38 -23.73 -24.00
C GLN A 228 2.70 -23.61 -25.50
N ASN A 229 3.08 -22.42 -25.98
CA ASN A 229 3.25 -22.13 -27.41
C ASN A 229 4.70 -21.76 -27.77
N ASP A 230 5.66 -22.00 -26.86
CA ASP A 230 7.09 -21.67 -27.00
C ASP A 230 7.34 -20.21 -27.47
N ILE A 231 6.53 -19.28 -26.96
CA ILE A 231 6.65 -17.86 -27.28
C ILE A 231 7.59 -17.22 -26.25
N ASN A 232 8.89 -17.25 -26.54
CA ASN A 232 9.91 -16.47 -25.81
C ASN A 232 9.78 -14.96 -26.11
#